data_AF-A0A1Q8ZIA6-F1
#
_entry.id   AF-A0A1Q8ZIA6-F1
#
_cell.length_a   1.000
_cell.length_b   1.000
_cell.length_c   1.000
_cell.angle_alpha   90.00
_cell.angle_beta   90.00
_cell.angle_gamma   90.00
#
_symmetry.space_group_name_H-M   'P 1'
#
loop_
_entity.id
_entity.type
_entity.pdbx_description
1 polymer ?
#
loop_
_entity_poly.entity_id
_entity_poly.type
_entity_poly.pdbx_seq_one_letter_code
_entity_poly.pdbx_strand_id
1 'polypeptide(L)'
;MLSDQEKFTLSYKQYENADCIYKEGWNFYYARVSNIEVLDSGIKANVQSILAQGLPIPHQTTWNISASWGYFSFFDNEYWRCARLWTLYFNPILIEEVIALAAALPLQWDEESKFEQLAKHINFNHELRINQLESEADFCD
;
A
#
# COMPACT_ATOMS: atom_id res chain seq x y z
N MET A 1 -10.01 -13.43 20.69
CA MET A 1 -9.31 -12.99 19.47
C MET A 1 -9.81 -11.60 19.16
N LEU A 2 -8.93 -10.60 18.98
CA LEU A 2 -9.34 -9.24 18.65
C LEU A 2 -9.91 -9.19 17.23
N SER A 3 -10.94 -8.38 17.01
CA SER A 3 -11.43 -8.03 15.68
C SER A 3 -10.39 -7.21 14.92
N ASP A 4 -10.47 -7.19 13.58
CA ASP A 4 -9.52 -6.40 12.77
C ASP A 4 -9.64 -4.90 13.03
N GLN A 5 -10.84 -4.43 13.38
CA GLN A 5 -11.05 -3.06 13.86
C GLN A 5 -10.25 -2.77 15.14
N GLU A 6 -10.33 -3.65 16.13
CA GLU A 6 -9.59 -3.50 17.39
C GLU A 6 -8.07 -3.56 17.15
N LYS A 7 -7.59 -4.54 16.37
CA LYS A 7 -6.17 -4.63 16.01
C LYS A 7 -5.67 -3.35 15.35
N PHE A 8 -6.40 -2.86 14.36
CA PHE A 8 -6.03 -1.63 13.66
C PHE A 8 -6.06 -0.41 14.58
N THR A 9 -7.08 -0.29 15.42
CA THR A 9 -7.20 0.83 16.38
C THR A 9 -6.02 0.86 17.36
N LEU A 10 -5.47 -0.29 17.72
CA LEU A 10 -4.29 -0.38 18.58
C LEU A 10 -2.98 -0.03 17.85
N SER A 11 -2.91 -0.23 16.54
CA SER A 11 -1.66 -0.14 15.78
C SER A 11 -1.56 1.06 14.83
N TYR A 12 -2.67 1.73 14.48
CA TYR A 12 -2.72 2.69 13.36
C TYR A 12 -1.70 3.83 13.47
N LYS A 13 -1.34 4.24 14.69
CA LYS A 13 -0.42 5.36 14.93
C LYS A 13 0.98 5.13 14.34
N GLN A 14 1.40 3.89 14.16
CA GLN A 14 2.70 3.59 13.55
C GLN A 14 2.75 3.99 12.06
N TYR A 15 1.59 4.13 11.42
CA TYR A 15 1.50 4.55 10.02
C TYR A 15 1.41 6.06 9.87
N GLU A 16 1.31 6.83 10.95
CA GLU A 16 1.22 8.29 10.87
C GLU A 16 2.53 8.86 10.29
N ASN A 17 2.43 9.59 9.16
CA ASN A 17 3.56 10.05 8.35
C ASN A 17 4.41 8.94 7.72
N ALA A 18 3.89 7.72 7.63
CA ALA A 18 4.60 6.62 6.97
C ALA A 18 4.58 6.77 5.45
N ASP A 19 5.72 6.45 4.83
CA ASP A 19 5.86 6.34 3.39
C ASP A 19 5.26 5.02 2.90
N CYS A 20 4.70 5.06 1.69
CA CYS A 20 3.97 3.93 1.11
C CYS A 20 3.94 3.99 -0.42
N ILE A 21 3.64 2.84 -1.02
CA ILE A 21 3.15 2.78 -2.40
C ILE A 21 1.62 2.81 -2.36
N TYR A 22 1.02 3.87 -2.90
CA TYR A 22 -0.42 3.96 -3.10
C TYR A 22 -0.78 3.41 -4.47
N LYS A 23 -1.72 2.46 -4.52
CA LYS A 23 -2.27 1.87 -5.74
C LYS A 23 -3.74 2.24 -5.86
N GLU A 24 -4.14 2.81 -6.99
CA GLU A 24 -5.54 3.08 -7.34
C GLU A 24 -5.77 2.81 -8.83
N GLY A 25 -6.67 1.87 -9.14
CA GLY A 25 -6.83 1.38 -10.50
C GLY A 25 -5.51 0.85 -11.09
N TRP A 26 -5.08 1.47 -12.19
CA TRP A 26 -3.86 1.18 -12.97
C TRP A 26 -2.67 2.07 -12.58
N ASN A 27 -2.76 2.84 -11.50
CA ASN A 27 -1.72 3.76 -11.10
C ASN A 27 -1.05 3.34 -9.80
N PHE A 28 0.26 3.58 -9.73
CA PHE A 28 1.07 3.46 -8.53
C PHE A 28 1.73 4.81 -8.23
N TYR A 29 1.69 5.23 -6.98
CA TYR A 29 2.26 6.50 -6.54
C TYR A 29 3.12 6.26 -5.31
N TYR A 30 4.29 6.91 -5.28
CA TYR A 30 5.00 7.06 -4.02
C TYR A 30 4.29 8.14 -3.20
N ALA A 31 3.93 7.80 -1.97
CA ALA A 31 3.08 8.67 -1.16
C ALA A 31 3.38 8.54 0.34
N ARG A 32 2.91 9.52 1.10
CA ARG A 32 2.92 9.54 2.56
C ARG A 32 1.51 9.63 3.09
N VAL A 33 1.18 8.81 4.08
CA VAL A 33 -0.12 8.87 4.76
C VAL A 33 -0.02 9.75 6.01
N SER A 34 -1.06 10.52 6.31
CA SER A 34 -1.13 11.41 7.48
C SER A 34 -2.56 11.66 7.91
N ASN A 35 -2.77 12.29 9.06
CA ASN A 35 -4.07 12.65 9.62
C ASN A 35 -5.01 11.43 9.67
N ILE A 36 -4.53 10.32 10.22
CA ILE A 36 -5.31 9.08 10.27
C ILE A 36 -6.40 9.21 11.34
N GLU A 37 -7.65 9.09 10.91
CA GLU A 37 -8.84 9.09 11.76
C GLU A 37 -9.46 7.69 11.79
N VAL A 38 -9.62 7.15 12.99
CA VAL A 38 -10.37 5.91 13.25
C VAL A 38 -11.75 6.29 13.75
N LEU A 39 -12.78 5.91 13.01
CA LEU A 39 -14.18 6.24 13.26
C LEU A 39 -14.99 4.96 13.51
N ASP A 40 -16.16 5.11 14.12
CA ASP A 40 -17.08 3.97 14.32
C ASP A 40 -17.49 3.32 12.99
N SER A 41 -17.54 4.10 11.90
CA SER A 41 -17.95 3.63 10.57
C SER A 41 -16.80 3.14 9.69
N GLY A 42 -15.54 3.40 10.05
CA GLY A 42 -14.39 3.05 9.22
C GLY A 42 -13.16 3.88 9.52
N ILE A 43 -12.32 4.06 8.51
CA ILE A 43 -11.11 4.88 8.58
C ILE A 43 -11.15 6.03 7.57
N LYS A 44 -10.43 7.09 7.89
CA LYS A 44 -10.05 8.16 6.96
C LYS A 44 -8.59 8.49 7.14
N ALA A 45 -7.94 8.93 6.07
CA ALA A 45 -6.58 9.45 6.12
C ALA A 45 -6.32 10.38 4.94
N ASN A 46 -5.32 11.23 5.08
CA ASN A 46 -4.77 12.01 3.98
C ASN A 46 -3.63 11.24 3.33
N VAL A 47 -3.57 11.25 2.01
CA VAL A 47 -2.46 10.71 1.22
C VAL A 47 -1.83 11.87 0.46
N GLN A 48 -0.52 12.02 0.59
CA GLN A 48 0.26 13.03 -0.11
C GLN A 48 1.22 12.33 -1.07
N SER A 49 1.18 12.67 -2.36
CA SER A 49 2.17 12.16 -3.32
C SER A 49 3.53 12.78 -3.06
N ILE A 50 4.56 11.93 -3.10
CA ILE A 50 5.97 12.29 -3.07
C ILE A 50 6.53 12.03 -4.47
N LEU A 51 7.36 12.97 -4.95
CA LEU A 51 8.04 12.82 -6.23
C LEU A 51 9.01 11.63 -6.18
N ALA A 52 8.83 10.68 -7.09
CA ALA A 52 9.75 9.58 -7.32
C ALA A 52 9.94 9.39 -8.83
N GLN A 53 11.19 9.21 -9.25
CA GLN A 53 11.51 9.02 -10.66
C GLN A 53 10.80 7.77 -11.21
N GLY A 54 10.16 7.91 -12.36
CA GLY A 54 9.49 6.81 -13.05
C GLY A 54 8.08 6.49 -12.54
N LEU A 55 7.62 7.11 -11.44
CA LEU A 55 6.24 7.02 -10.98
C LEU A 55 5.45 8.27 -11.42
N PRO A 56 4.14 8.10 -11.73
CA PRO A 56 3.26 9.22 -12.07
C PRO A 56 3.12 10.20 -10.90
N ILE A 57 2.82 11.46 -11.24
CA ILE A 57 2.44 12.49 -10.28
C ILE A 57 0.93 12.72 -10.45
N PRO A 58 0.12 12.56 -9.40
CA PRO A 58 -1.32 12.78 -9.50
C PRO A 58 -1.63 14.27 -9.72
N HIS A 59 -2.79 14.56 -10.32
CA HIS A 59 -3.25 15.93 -10.53
C HIS A 59 -3.38 16.74 -9.23
N GLN A 60 -3.67 16.07 -8.12
CA GLN A 60 -3.69 16.64 -6.79
C GLN A 60 -2.58 16.01 -5.96
N THR A 61 -1.71 16.82 -5.38
CA THR A 61 -0.58 16.35 -4.57
C THR A 61 -1.01 15.82 -3.21
N THR A 62 -2.23 16.11 -2.77
CA THR A 62 -2.80 15.60 -1.52
C THR A 62 -4.29 15.35 -1.70
N TRP A 63 -4.78 14.20 -1.23
CA TRP A 63 -6.19 13.81 -1.28
C TRP A 63 -6.56 12.99 -0.04
N ASN A 64 -7.86 12.82 0.19
CA ASN A 64 -8.37 12.04 1.31
C ASN A 64 -8.82 10.67 0.81
N ILE A 65 -8.45 9.63 1.55
CA ILE A 65 -8.97 8.28 1.37
C ILE A 65 -9.87 7.92 2.54
N SER A 66 -10.80 7.01 2.29
CA SER A 66 -11.63 6.43 3.34
C SER A 66 -12.07 5.03 2.97
N ALA A 67 -12.36 4.22 3.98
CA ALA A 67 -12.95 2.90 3.82
C ALA A 67 -13.83 2.60 5.02
N SER A 68 -15.04 2.05 4.78
CA SER A 68 -15.82 1.51 5.88
C SER A 68 -15.23 0.18 6.36
N TRP A 69 -15.47 -0.19 7.62
CA TRP A 69 -14.95 -1.45 8.18
C TRP A 69 -15.34 -2.69 7.37
N GLY A 70 -16.50 -2.68 6.69
CA GLY A 70 -16.93 -3.79 5.84
C GLY A 70 -16.15 -3.95 4.53
N TYR A 71 -15.41 -2.93 4.09
CA TYR A 71 -14.57 -2.97 2.89
C TYR A 71 -13.08 -2.78 3.18
N PHE A 72 -12.75 -2.43 4.43
CA PHE A 72 -11.39 -2.22 4.88
C PHE A 72 -10.77 -3.55 5.30
N SER A 73 -9.57 -3.80 4.80
CA SER A 73 -8.73 -4.91 5.20
C SER A 73 -7.34 -4.40 5.49
N PHE A 74 -6.71 -5.01 6.48
CA PHE A 74 -5.39 -4.64 6.98
C PHE A 74 -4.62 -5.92 7.24
N PHE A 75 -3.37 -5.96 6.80
CA PHE A 75 -2.43 -7.03 7.13
C PHE A 75 -1.23 -6.42 7.84
N ASP A 76 -0.88 -7.00 9.00
CA ASP A 76 0.03 -6.43 9.98
C ASP A 76 1.31 -5.85 9.35
N ASN A 77 1.40 -4.52 9.32
CA ASN A 77 2.56 -3.75 8.83
C ASN A 77 2.86 -3.85 7.33
N GLU A 78 2.03 -4.53 6.55
CA GLU A 78 2.28 -4.70 5.12
C GLU A 78 1.44 -3.80 4.27
N TYR A 79 0.11 -3.88 4.43
CA TYR A 79 -0.78 -3.10 3.58
C TYR A 79 -2.11 -2.77 4.22
N TRP A 80 -2.70 -1.69 3.72
CA TRP A 80 -4.10 -1.34 3.92
C TRP A 80 -4.81 -1.46 2.59
N ARG A 81 -6.05 -1.95 2.59
CA ARG A 81 -6.82 -2.12 1.36
C ARG A 81 -8.28 -1.77 1.57
N CYS A 82 -8.80 -0.95 0.67
CA CYS A 82 -10.23 -0.82 0.45
C CYS A 82 -10.63 -1.61 -0.79
N ALA A 83 -11.54 -2.56 -0.63
CA ALA A 83 -11.95 -3.46 -1.71
C ALA A 83 -12.28 -2.69 -3.00
N ARG A 84 -11.55 -3.00 -4.09
CA ARG A 84 -11.73 -2.48 -5.45
C ARG A 84 -11.43 -0.98 -5.67
N LEU A 85 -11.01 -0.25 -4.64
CA LEU A 85 -10.70 1.18 -4.77
C LEU A 85 -9.19 1.41 -4.71
N TRP A 86 -8.61 1.21 -3.54
CA TRP A 86 -7.21 1.55 -3.29
C TRP A 86 -6.52 0.54 -2.37
N THR A 87 -5.19 0.47 -2.51
CA THR A 87 -4.30 -0.28 -1.62
C THR A 87 -3.09 0.59 -1.27
N LEU A 88 -2.66 0.58 -0.02
CA LEU A 88 -1.43 1.21 0.46
C LEU A 88 -0.48 0.11 0.90
N TYR A 89 0.75 0.09 0.39
CA TYR A 89 1.80 -0.84 0.82
C TYR A 89 2.84 -0.09 1.66
N PHE A 90 3.07 -0.52 2.89
CA PHE A 90 3.93 0.14 3.88
C PHE A 90 5.28 -0.56 4.08
N ASN A 91 5.50 -1.70 3.43
CA ASN A 91 6.73 -2.42 3.60
C ASN A 91 7.92 -1.65 2.98
N PRO A 92 8.96 -1.29 3.77
CA PRO A 92 10.04 -0.43 3.29
C PRO A 92 10.86 -1.05 2.15
N ILE A 93 11.12 -2.36 2.21
CA ILE A 93 11.86 -3.08 1.16
C ILE A 93 11.06 -3.02 -0.16
N LEU A 94 9.76 -3.30 -0.10
CA LEU A 94 8.90 -3.23 -1.28
C LEU A 94 8.85 -1.80 -1.87
N ILE A 95 8.76 -0.78 -1.02
CA ILE A 95 8.75 0.63 -1.44
C ILE A 95 10.04 0.95 -2.21
N GLU A 96 11.20 0.62 -1.64
CA GLU A 96 12.50 0.85 -2.26
C GLU A 96 12.62 0.14 -3.62
N GLU A 97 12.23 -1.13 -3.67
CA GLU A 97 12.27 -1.92 -4.91
C GLU A 97 11.35 -1.36 -6.00
N VAL A 98 10.12 -0.95 -5.64
CA VAL A 98 9.16 -0.37 -6.59
C VAL A 98 9.68 0.95 -7.15
N ILE A 99 10.26 1.80 -6.30
CA ILE A 99 10.86 3.08 -6.73
C ILE A 99 12.07 2.82 -7.64
N ALA A 100 12.94 1.89 -7.26
CA ALA A 100 14.12 1.55 -8.05
C ALA A 100 13.74 0.96 -9.42
N LEU A 101 12.75 0.06 -9.44
CA LEU A 101 12.21 -0.51 -10.67
C LEU A 101 11.61 0.58 -11.56
N ALA A 102 10.74 1.43 -11.00
CA ALA A 102 10.12 2.52 -11.73
C ALA A 102 11.16 3.46 -12.37
N ALA A 103 12.22 3.81 -11.62
CA ALA A 103 13.30 4.66 -12.10
C ALA A 103 14.13 4.01 -13.22
N ALA A 104 14.24 2.69 -13.23
CA ALA A 104 14.97 1.91 -14.24
C ALA A 104 14.15 1.61 -15.50
N LEU A 105 12.82 1.71 -15.45
CA LEU A 105 11.96 1.45 -16.61
C LEU A 105 12.22 2.48 -17.72
N PRO A 106 12.28 2.05 -19.01
CA PRO A 106 12.56 2.96 -20.11
C PRO A 106 11.52 4.07 -20.23
N LEU A 107 11.99 5.30 -20.45
CA LEU A 107 11.11 6.47 -20.56
C LEU A 107 10.07 6.31 -21.68
N GLN A 108 10.46 5.66 -22.79
CA GLN A 108 9.60 5.45 -23.96
C GLN A 108 8.50 4.38 -23.78
N TRP A 109 8.48 3.66 -22.66
CA TRP A 109 7.40 2.71 -22.40
C TRP A 109 6.10 3.46 -22.07
N ASP A 110 5.00 2.92 -22.59
CA ASP A 110 3.66 3.36 -22.25
C ASP A 110 3.33 3.03 -20.79
N GLU A 111 2.30 3.70 -20.26
CA GLU A 111 1.91 3.59 -18.85
C GLU A 111 1.40 2.19 -18.49
N GLU A 112 0.75 1.49 -19.42
CA GLU A 112 0.21 0.14 -19.20
C GLU A 112 1.36 -0.87 -19.05
N SER A 113 2.35 -0.83 -19.94
CA SER A 113 3.55 -1.67 -19.85
C SER A 113 4.32 -1.43 -18.55
N LYS A 114 4.45 -0.17 -18.12
CA LYS A 114 5.09 0.17 -16.83
C LYS A 114 4.28 -0.37 -15.65
N PHE A 115 2.97 -0.16 -15.67
CA PHE A 115 2.06 -0.69 -14.66
C PHE A 115 2.18 -2.21 -14.54
N GLU A 116 2.17 -2.94 -15.65
CA GLU A 116 2.25 -4.40 -15.63
C GLU A 116 3.52 -4.89 -14.92
N GLN A 117 4.67 -4.25 -15.15
CA GLN A 117 5.91 -4.63 -14.48
C GLN A 117 5.86 -4.35 -12.98
N LEU A 118 5.38 -3.16 -12.60
CA LEU A 118 5.24 -2.81 -11.18
C LEU A 118 4.24 -3.74 -10.47
N ALA A 119 3.12 -4.05 -11.12
CA ALA A 119 2.12 -4.97 -10.60
C ALA A 119 2.66 -6.40 -10.46
N LYS A 120 3.40 -6.91 -11.46
CA LYS A 120 4.08 -8.21 -11.39
C LYS A 120 5.06 -8.26 -10.21
N HIS A 121 5.87 -7.20 -10.02
CA HIS A 121 6.84 -7.11 -8.93
C HIS A 121 6.17 -7.10 -7.55
N ILE A 122 5.10 -6.31 -7.39
CA ILE A 122 4.34 -6.24 -6.13
C ILE A 122 3.63 -7.57 -5.84
N ASN A 123 2.97 -8.17 -6.83
CA ASN A 123 2.27 -9.44 -6.65
C ASN A 123 3.23 -10.58 -6.30
N PHE A 124 4.38 -10.65 -6.98
CA PHE A 124 5.41 -11.65 -6.70
C PHE A 124 5.93 -11.53 -5.27
N ASN A 125 6.23 -10.31 -4.80
CA ASN A 125 6.65 -10.07 -3.42
C ASN A 125 5.57 -10.43 -2.41
N HIS A 126 4.31 -10.13 -2.72
CA HIS A 126 3.17 -10.46 -1.86
C HIS A 126 2.96 -11.98 -1.76
N GLU A 127 3.04 -12.72 -2.87
CA GLU A 127 2.94 -14.18 -2.88
C GLU A 127 4.11 -14.85 -2.15
N LEU A 128 5.34 -14.37 -2.36
CA LEU A 128 6.50 -14.88 -1.64
C LEU A 128 6.35 -14.74 -0.13
N ARG A 129 5.83 -13.61 0.36
CA ARG A 129 5.63 -13.40 1.80
C ARG A 129 4.52 -14.24 2.39
N ILE A 130 3.40 -14.39 1.69
CA ILE A 130 2.34 -15.32 2.12
C ILE A 130 2.93 -16.73 2.28
N ASN A 131 3.66 -17.21 1.28
CA ASN A 131 4.27 -18.54 1.32
C ASN A 131 5.33 -18.68 2.44
N GLN A 132 6.10 -17.62 2.73
CA GLN A 132 7.05 -17.62 3.84
C GLN A 132 6.35 -17.72 5.20
N LEU A 133 5.30 -16.90 5.41
CA LEU A 133 4.53 -16.91 6.65
C LEU A 133 3.79 -18.24 6.88
N GLU A 134 3.25 -18.85 5.81
CA GLU A 134 2.67 -20.19 5.88
C GLU A 134 3.73 -21.24 6.24
N SER A 135 4.93 -21.17 5.65
CA SER A 135 6.01 -22.10 5.99
C SER A 135 6.50 -21.96 7.43
N GLU A 136 6.57 -20.73 7.97
CA GLU A 136 7.00 -20.47 9.35
C GLU A 136 5.94 -20.90 10.38
N ALA A 137 4.66 -20.83 10.03
CA ALA A 137 3.56 -21.34 10.86
C ALA A 137 3.63 -22.87 10.99
N ASP A 138 3.95 -23.58 9.91
CA ASP A 138 4.07 -25.06 9.90
C ASP A 138 5.28 -25.58 10.71
N PHE A 139 6.26 -24.73 11.02
CA PHE A 139 7.42 -25.10 11.86
C PHE A 139 7.18 -24.87 13.37
N CYS A 140 6.04 -24.30 13.76
CA CYS A 140 5.71 -23.99 15.15
C CYS A 140 4.69 -24.97 15.80
N ASP A 141 4.33 -26.06 15.11
CA ASP A 141 3.49 -27.16 15.62
C ASP A 141 4.31 -28.38 16.11
#